data_AF-A0A967LBQ3-F1
#
_entry.id   AF-A0A967LBQ3-F1
#
_cell.length_a   1.000
_cell.length_b   1.000
_cell.length_c   1.000
_cell.angle_alpha   90.00
_cell.angle_beta   90.00
_cell.angle_gamma   90.00
#
_symmetry.space_group_name_H-M   'P 1'
#
loop_
_entity.id
_entity.type
_entity.pdbx_description
1 polymer ?
#
loop_
_entity_poly.entity_id
_entity_poly.type
_entity_poly.pdbx_seq_one_letter_code
_entity_poly.pdbx_strand_id
1 'polypeptide(L)'
;SYAFHSWIRESLNQNLPYNQFVREFVSASGEVGENPPVVWYRTVTDRKEQLQDVAQIFMGIRLQCAQCHHHPYEKWSQDDYYGFEAFFSTIARKPGEQPGEEVIYHKRGTASAQNPRTGKTLKPTPLGGDELQLPPHQDPRSALANWMVDESNPFFAKMLVNRYWKHFFGRGLVDPEDDLRVTNPATHPKLLEDLAAHFVQNGYDMKDLIRQICNSRTYQLSAIPNDHNLDDRQNYSRF
;
A
#
# COMPACT_ATOMS: atom_id res chain seq x y z
N SER A 1 -14.91 -0.90 13.42
CA SER A 1 -14.79 -1.15 14.89
C SER A 1 -14.22 0.10 15.56
N TYR A 2 -14.69 0.47 16.76
CA TYR A 2 -14.16 1.62 17.51
C TYR A 2 -12.65 1.54 17.73
N ALA A 3 -12.14 0.39 18.18
CA ALA A 3 -10.71 0.21 18.46
C ALA A 3 -9.82 0.47 17.23
N PHE A 4 -10.22 0.00 16.04
CA PHE A 4 -9.49 0.22 14.80
C PHE A 4 -9.45 1.70 14.40
N HIS A 5 -10.59 2.40 14.46
CA HIS A 5 -10.62 3.83 14.18
C HIS A 5 -9.82 4.64 15.20
N SER A 6 -9.88 4.29 16.48
CA SER A 6 -9.08 4.92 17.53
C SER A 6 -7.59 4.71 17.31
N TRP A 7 -7.15 3.50 16.93
CA TRP A 7 -5.75 3.22 16.60
C TRP A 7 -5.26 4.06 15.41
N ILE A 8 -6.06 4.18 14.33
CA ILE A 8 -5.70 5.05 13.19
C ILE A 8 -5.57 6.50 13.65
N ARG A 9 -6.55 7.02 14.39
CA ARG A 9 -6.56 8.41 14.87
C ARG A 9 -5.36 8.70 15.77
N GLU A 10 -5.04 7.79 16.69
CA GLU A 10 -3.91 7.96 17.60
C GLU A 10 -2.58 7.87 16.86
N SER A 11 -2.42 6.92 15.94
CA SER A 11 -1.22 6.80 15.09
C SER A 11 -0.95 8.11 14.33
N LEU A 12 -1.98 8.71 13.75
CA LEU A 12 -1.86 10.00 13.06
C LEU A 12 -1.57 11.15 14.03
N ASN A 13 -2.23 11.17 15.20
CA ASN A 13 -2.04 12.20 16.22
C ASN A 13 -0.58 12.21 16.74
N GLN A 14 -0.06 11.03 17.07
CA GLN A 14 1.31 10.81 17.54
C GLN A 14 2.37 10.97 16.44
N ASN A 15 1.96 11.12 15.19
CA ASN A 15 2.85 11.13 14.03
C ASN A 15 3.70 9.86 13.92
N LEU A 16 3.06 8.70 14.15
CA LEU A 16 3.70 7.41 13.93
C LEU A 16 4.28 7.38 12.51
N PRO A 17 5.58 7.08 12.34
CA PRO A 17 6.18 6.95 11.02
C PRO A 17 5.35 6.05 10.11
N TYR A 18 5.06 6.50 8.89
CA TYR A 18 4.08 5.80 8.05
C TYR A 18 4.56 4.38 7.66
N ASN A 19 5.87 4.18 7.52
CA ASN A 19 6.44 2.85 7.34
C ASN A 19 6.12 1.92 8.53
N GLN A 20 6.17 2.42 9.76
CA GLN A 20 5.81 1.66 10.95
C GLN A 20 4.30 1.38 10.99
N PHE A 21 3.47 2.38 10.71
CA PHE A 21 2.01 2.20 10.59
C PHE A 21 1.66 1.06 9.61
N VAL A 22 2.31 1.03 8.45
CA VAL A 22 2.07 0.00 7.43
C VAL A 22 2.63 -1.36 7.84
N ARG A 23 3.78 -1.42 8.52
CA ARG A 23 4.28 -2.68 9.10
C ARG A 23 3.29 -3.27 10.09
N GLU A 24 2.84 -2.46 11.04
CA GLU A 24 1.86 -2.87 12.05
C GLU A 24 0.54 -3.34 11.41
N PHE A 25 0.07 -2.64 10.38
CA PHE A 25 -1.13 -3.01 9.64
C PHE A 25 -0.99 -4.33 8.87
N VAL A 26 0.05 -4.46 8.03
CA VAL A 26 0.21 -5.61 7.13
C VAL A 26 0.52 -6.88 7.93
N SER A 27 1.35 -6.82 8.96
CA SER A 27 1.68 -8.01 9.78
C SER A 27 0.72 -8.23 10.97
N ALA A 28 -0.42 -7.54 11.03
CA ALA A 28 -1.33 -7.60 12.17
C ALA A 28 -1.77 -9.03 12.53
N SER A 29 -1.64 -9.37 13.81
CA SER A 29 -2.02 -10.66 14.41
C SER A 29 -2.40 -10.46 15.87
N GLY A 30 -3.19 -11.37 16.43
CA GLY A 30 -3.73 -11.29 17.79
C GLY A 30 -5.23 -10.99 17.79
N GLU A 31 -5.68 -10.51 18.94
CA GLU A 31 -7.06 -10.04 19.15
C GLU A 31 -7.18 -8.53 18.97
N VAL A 32 -8.40 -8.05 18.78
CA VAL A 32 -8.67 -6.62 18.56
C VAL A 32 -8.29 -5.76 19.77
N GLY A 33 -8.39 -6.31 20.98
CA GLY A 33 -8.01 -5.61 22.22
C GLY A 33 -6.50 -5.35 22.32
N GLU A 34 -5.68 -6.23 21.76
CA GLU A 34 -4.21 -6.14 21.80
C GLU A 34 -3.64 -5.47 20.55
N ASN A 35 -4.18 -5.82 19.38
CA ASN A 35 -3.70 -5.37 18.07
C ASN A 35 -4.87 -4.92 17.18
N PRO A 36 -5.39 -3.70 17.37
CA PRO A 36 -6.57 -3.21 16.65
C PRO A 36 -6.54 -3.31 15.11
N PRO A 37 -5.38 -3.17 14.43
CA PRO A 37 -5.25 -3.46 12.99
C PRO A 37 -5.83 -4.79 12.51
N VAL A 38 -5.90 -5.83 13.36
CA VAL A 38 -6.47 -7.14 12.99
C VAL A 38 -7.95 -7.06 12.60
N VAL A 39 -8.65 -5.97 12.93
CA VAL A 39 -10.04 -5.73 12.49
C VAL A 39 -10.16 -5.78 10.96
N TRP A 40 -9.17 -5.30 10.22
CA TRP A 40 -9.20 -5.39 8.76
C TRP A 40 -9.18 -6.85 8.31
N TYR A 41 -8.27 -7.67 8.85
CA TYR A 41 -8.23 -9.11 8.57
C TYR A 41 -9.49 -9.85 9.03
N ARG A 42 -10.17 -9.40 10.09
CA ARG A 42 -11.47 -9.98 10.48
C ARG A 42 -12.55 -9.69 9.45
N THR A 43 -12.52 -8.51 8.85
CA THR A 43 -13.54 -8.02 7.90
C THR A 43 -13.30 -8.52 6.48
N VAL A 44 -12.06 -8.39 5.98
CA VAL A 44 -11.65 -8.82 4.64
C VAL A 44 -11.10 -10.25 4.75
N THR A 45 -11.93 -11.22 4.37
CA THR A 45 -11.64 -12.64 4.58
C THR A 45 -11.11 -13.35 3.35
N ASP A 46 -11.43 -12.84 2.16
CA ASP A 46 -10.92 -13.36 0.90
C ASP A 46 -9.46 -12.90 0.69
N ARG A 47 -8.56 -13.85 0.43
CA ARG A 47 -7.14 -13.56 0.20
C ARG A 47 -6.90 -12.70 -1.05
N LYS A 48 -7.78 -12.82 -2.05
CA LYS A 48 -7.73 -12.02 -3.28
C LYS A 48 -8.05 -10.56 -2.99
N GLU A 49 -9.03 -10.29 -2.13
CA GLU A 49 -9.29 -8.92 -1.67
C GLU A 49 -8.11 -8.41 -0.84
N GLN A 50 -7.59 -9.23 0.09
CA GLN A 50 -6.46 -8.82 0.92
C GLN A 50 -5.22 -8.41 0.11
N LEU A 51 -4.83 -9.22 -0.87
CA LEU A 51 -3.67 -8.92 -1.70
C LEU A 51 -3.91 -7.71 -2.60
N GLN A 52 -5.12 -7.56 -3.16
CA GLN A 52 -5.47 -6.46 -4.05
C GLN A 52 -5.52 -5.14 -3.29
N ASP A 53 -6.14 -5.13 -2.10
CA ASP A 53 -6.15 -3.98 -1.20
C ASP A 53 -4.73 -3.57 -0.82
N VAL A 54 -3.88 -4.51 -0.38
CA VAL A 54 -2.52 -4.18 0.04
C VAL A 54 -1.70 -3.64 -1.14
N ALA A 55 -1.80 -4.24 -2.33
CA ALA A 55 -1.10 -3.78 -3.51
C ALA A 55 -1.57 -2.39 -3.97
N GLN A 56 -2.88 -2.16 -4.00
CA GLN A 56 -3.44 -0.90 -4.48
C GLN A 56 -3.30 0.22 -3.45
N ILE A 57 -3.66 -0.04 -2.18
CA ILE A 57 -3.67 0.97 -1.13
C ILE A 57 -2.26 1.42 -0.76
N PHE A 58 -1.27 0.52 -0.73
CA PHE A 58 0.06 0.87 -0.24
C PHE A 58 1.12 1.02 -1.35
N MET A 59 0.88 0.49 -2.55
CA MET A 59 1.85 0.57 -3.65
C MET A 59 1.26 1.16 -4.94
N GLY A 60 -0.05 1.38 -5.01
CA GLY A 60 -0.72 1.92 -6.19
C GLY A 60 -0.63 0.98 -7.39
N ILE A 61 -0.58 -0.34 -7.12
CA ILE A 61 -0.50 -1.39 -8.13
C ILE A 61 -1.84 -2.11 -8.20
N ARG A 62 -2.41 -2.17 -9.40
CA ARG A 62 -3.71 -2.81 -9.65
C ARG A 62 -3.53 -4.21 -10.21
N LEU A 63 -3.62 -5.21 -9.33
CA LEU A 63 -3.37 -6.62 -9.69
C LEU A 63 -4.62 -7.36 -10.21
N GLN A 64 -5.80 -6.73 -10.24
CA GLN A 64 -7.07 -7.41 -10.53
C GLN A 64 -7.07 -8.12 -11.90
N CYS A 65 -6.54 -7.48 -12.95
CA CYS A 65 -6.50 -8.11 -14.27
C CYS A 65 -5.51 -9.30 -14.31
N ALA A 66 -4.41 -9.20 -13.56
CA ALA A 66 -3.38 -10.23 -13.47
C ALA A 66 -3.91 -11.56 -12.90
N GLN A 67 -5.03 -11.53 -12.18
CA GLN A 67 -5.67 -12.73 -11.63
C GLN A 67 -6.02 -13.78 -12.70
N CYS A 68 -6.51 -13.34 -13.86
CA CYS A 68 -7.05 -14.24 -14.89
C CYS A 68 -6.15 -14.34 -16.13
N HIS A 69 -5.45 -13.25 -16.48
CA HIS A 69 -4.58 -13.17 -17.64
C HIS A 69 -3.42 -12.21 -17.36
N HIS A 70 -2.43 -12.12 -18.26
CA HIS A 70 -1.38 -11.10 -18.13
C HIS A 70 -2.01 -9.70 -18.19
N HIS A 71 -1.58 -8.77 -17.33
CA HIS A 71 -2.16 -7.44 -17.30
C HIS A 71 -2.00 -6.73 -18.66
N PRO A 72 -3.05 -6.11 -19.24
CA PRO A 72 -3.00 -5.62 -20.62
C PRO A 72 -2.10 -4.39 -20.81
N TYR A 73 -1.87 -3.62 -19.74
CA TYR A 73 -1.13 -2.36 -19.77
C TYR A 73 0.03 -2.29 -18.77
N GLU A 74 0.36 -3.42 -18.13
CA GLU A 74 1.42 -3.52 -17.12
C GLU A 74 2.19 -4.82 -17.27
N LYS A 75 3.37 -4.87 -16.64
CA LYS A 75 4.26 -6.04 -16.70
C LYS A 75 3.81 -7.23 -15.84
N TRP A 76 2.74 -7.08 -15.05
CA TRP A 76 2.34 -8.09 -14.08
C TRP A 76 1.68 -9.28 -14.74
N SER A 77 2.31 -10.43 -14.55
CA SER A 77 1.81 -11.73 -14.96
C SER A 77 0.89 -12.33 -13.90
N GLN A 78 0.21 -13.40 -14.30
CA GLN A 78 -0.56 -14.21 -13.37
C GLN A 78 0.34 -14.91 -12.33
N ASP A 79 1.59 -15.22 -12.67
CA ASP A 79 2.54 -15.74 -11.68
C ASP A 79 2.90 -14.65 -10.65
N ASP A 80 3.02 -13.39 -11.05
CA ASP A 80 3.23 -12.29 -10.09
C ASP A 80 2.03 -12.14 -9.14
N TYR A 81 0.80 -12.27 -9.67
CA TYR A 81 -0.42 -12.24 -8.86
C TYR A 81 -0.43 -13.32 -7.78
N TYR A 82 -0.22 -14.58 -8.17
CA TYR A 82 -0.27 -15.71 -7.23
C TYR A 82 0.97 -15.79 -6.33
N GLY A 83 2.14 -15.36 -6.83
CA GLY A 83 3.33 -15.19 -5.99
C GLY A 83 3.11 -14.15 -4.89
N PHE A 84 2.38 -13.08 -5.19
CA PHE A 84 1.97 -12.08 -4.20
C PHE A 84 0.85 -12.61 -3.28
N GLU A 85 -0.14 -13.36 -3.79
CA GLU A 85 -1.18 -14.03 -2.96
C GLU A 85 -0.56 -14.91 -1.87
N ALA A 86 0.55 -15.57 -2.18
CA ALA A 86 1.21 -16.50 -1.26
C ALA A 86 1.59 -15.87 0.09
N PHE A 87 1.79 -14.54 0.17
CA PHE A 87 2.01 -13.85 1.45
C PHE A 87 0.83 -13.95 2.44
N PHE A 88 -0.38 -14.13 1.93
CA PHE A 88 -1.62 -14.19 2.72
C PHE A 88 -2.10 -15.63 2.96
N SER A 89 -1.36 -16.62 2.44
CA SER A 89 -1.79 -18.03 2.43
C SER A 89 -1.82 -18.70 3.81
N THR A 90 -1.06 -18.19 4.77
CA THR A 90 -0.91 -18.77 6.12
C THR A 90 -1.73 -18.05 7.20
N ILE A 91 -2.62 -17.14 6.82
CA ILE A 91 -3.50 -16.46 7.78
C ILE A 91 -4.57 -17.45 8.24
N ALA A 92 -4.70 -17.62 9.56
CA ALA A 92 -5.70 -18.45 10.18
C ALA A 92 -6.46 -17.71 11.28
N ARG A 93 -7.60 -18.27 11.65
CA ARG A 93 -8.52 -17.73 12.64
C ARG A 93 -8.85 -18.79 13.67
N LYS A 94 -9.03 -18.36 14.91
CA LYS A 94 -9.58 -19.19 15.99
C LYS A 94 -10.47 -18.31 16.87
N PRO A 95 -11.44 -18.89 17.61
CA PRO A 95 -12.20 -18.14 18.61
C PRO A 95 -11.27 -17.42 19.60
N GLY A 96 -11.64 -16.19 19.96
CA GLY A 96 -10.97 -15.41 21.00
C GLY A 96 -11.45 -15.72 22.40
N GLU A 97 -10.93 -14.97 23.38
CA GLU A 97 -11.28 -15.15 24.80
C GLU A 97 -12.76 -14.85 25.10
N GLN A 98 -13.32 -13.82 24.46
CA GLN A 98 -14.72 -13.43 24.64
C GLN A 98 -15.63 -13.97 23.52
N PRO A 99 -16.91 -14.26 23.81
CA PRO A 99 -17.87 -14.66 22.79
C PRO A 99 -17.98 -13.65 21.64
N GLY A 100 -17.77 -14.10 20.41
CA GLY A 100 -17.82 -13.26 19.20
C GLY A 100 -16.50 -12.58 18.85
N GLU A 101 -15.44 -12.80 19.62
CA GLU A 101 -14.08 -12.39 19.27
C GLU A 101 -13.35 -13.47 18.46
N GLU A 102 -12.40 -13.01 17.65
CA GLU A 102 -11.58 -13.86 16.81
C GLU A 102 -10.12 -13.43 16.94
N VAL A 103 -9.24 -14.42 17.06
CA VAL A 103 -7.79 -14.23 17.01
C VAL A 103 -7.32 -14.49 15.59
N ILE A 104 -6.66 -13.50 14.98
CA ILE A 104 -5.95 -13.67 13.71
C ILE A 104 -4.52 -14.12 14.00
N TYR A 105 -4.04 -15.18 13.38
CA TYR A 105 -2.68 -15.66 13.61
C TYR A 105 -2.05 -16.29 12.37
N HIS A 106 -0.73 -16.36 12.35
CA HIS A 106 0.01 -17.15 11.37
C HIS A 106 -0.08 -18.64 11.73
N LYS A 107 -0.71 -19.43 10.86
CA LYS A 107 -0.68 -20.89 10.94
C LYS A 107 0.65 -21.38 10.37
N ARG A 108 1.44 -22.03 11.23
CA ARG A 108 2.72 -22.64 10.84
C ARG A 108 2.55 -23.52 9.60
N GLY A 109 3.39 -23.28 8.60
CA GLY A 109 3.34 -23.97 7.32
C GLY A 109 4.13 -23.24 6.25
N THR A 110 4.40 -23.93 5.15
CA THR A 110 5.04 -23.33 3.98
C THR A 110 4.00 -22.51 3.21
N ALA A 111 4.22 -21.20 3.17
CA ALA A 111 3.36 -20.27 2.44
C ALA A 111 3.43 -20.54 0.93
N SER A 112 2.26 -20.58 0.29
CA SER A 112 2.16 -20.78 -1.16
C SER A 112 0.78 -20.43 -1.70
N ALA A 113 0.69 -20.17 -3.00
CA ALA A 113 -0.56 -20.10 -3.74
C ALA A 113 -0.42 -20.84 -5.07
N GLN A 114 -1.52 -21.36 -5.59
CA GLN A 114 -1.52 -22.08 -6.87
C GLN A 114 -2.03 -21.17 -7.97
N ASN A 115 -1.28 -21.10 -9.07
CA ASN A 115 -1.79 -20.52 -10.30
C ASN A 115 -2.75 -21.53 -10.98
N PRO A 116 -4.05 -21.24 -11.10
CA PRO A 116 -5.04 -22.19 -11.63
C PRO A 116 -4.89 -22.43 -13.13
N ARG A 117 -4.23 -21.54 -13.88
CA ARG A 117 -4.01 -21.71 -15.32
C ARG A 117 -2.85 -22.63 -15.62
N THR A 118 -1.77 -22.54 -14.84
CA THR A 118 -0.53 -23.30 -15.07
C THR A 118 -0.39 -24.51 -14.14
N GLY A 119 -1.17 -24.57 -13.06
CA GLY A 119 -1.06 -25.57 -11.99
C GLY A 119 0.14 -25.37 -11.07
N LYS A 120 1.00 -24.37 -11.34
CA LYS A 120 2.24 -24.11 -10.61
C LYS A 120 1.94 -23.59 -9.21
N THR A 121 2.63 -24.16 -8.22
CA THR A 121 2.64 -23.66 -6.84
C THR A 121 3.73 -22.60 -6.71
N LEU A 122 3.34 -21.39 -6.34
CA LEU A 122 4.22 -20.23 -6.16
C LEU A 122 4.42 -19.95 -4.68
N LYS A 123 5.64 -19.59 -4.31
CA LYS A 123 5.97 -19.13 -2.96
C LYS A 123 5.85 -17.60 -2.87
N PRO A 124 5.87 -17.02 -1.67
CA PRO A 124 5.79 -15.57 -1.49
C PRO A 124 6.85 -14.85 -2.33
N THR A 125 6.39 -14.02 -3.25
CA THR A 125 7.24 -13.31 -4.21
C THR A 125 6.81 -11.84 -4.25
N PRO A 126 7.66 -10.90 -3.82
CA PRO A 126 7.38 -9.48 -3.91
C PRO A 126 7.25 -9.03 -5.37
N LEU A 127 6.46 -7.98 -5.62
CA LEU A 127 6.22 -7.51 -6.99
C LEU A 127 7.51 -6.95 -7.59
N GLY A 128 8.04 -7.64 -8.61
CA GLY A 128 9.32 -7.30 -9.24
C GLY A 128 10.55 -7.66 -8.43
N GLY A 129 10.40 -8.50 -7.39
CA GLY A 129 11.49 -9.11 -6.64
C GLY A 129 11.58 -10.62 -6.86
N ASP A 130 12.54 -11.25 -6.18
CA ASP A 130 12.75 -12.70 -6.25
C ASP A 130 11.86 -13.48 -5.28
N GLU A 131 11.64 -14.75 -5.59
CA GLU A 131 10.92 -15.68 -4.71
C GLU A 131 11.59 -15.78 -3.34
N LEU A 132 10.82 -15.63 -2.26
CA LEU A 132 11.32 -15.73 -0.90
C LEU A 132 11.20 -17.17 -0.37
N GLN A 133 12.30 -17.68 0.20
CA GLN A 133 12.31 -18.91 0.98
C GLN A 133 12.11 -18.57 2.45
N LEU A 134 10.90 -18.77 2.95
CA LEU A 134 10.54 -18.50 4.35
C LEU A 134 10.38 -19.79 5.14
N PRO A 135 10.97 -19.90 6.34
CA PRO A 135 10.77 -21.06 7.18
C PRO A 135 9.32 -21.13 7.69
N PRO A 136 8.77 -22.34 7.98
CA PRO A 136 7.35 -22.50 8.30
C PRO A 136 6.83 -21.80 9.57
N HIS A 137 7.71 -21.21 10.39
CA HIS A 137 7.35 -20.49 11.60
C HIS A 137 7.35 -18.97 11.43
N GLN A 138 7.83 -18.47 10.29
CA GLN A 138 7.87 -17.05 9.99
C GLN A 138 6.59 -16.64 9.26
N ASP A 139 5.92 -15.61 9.76
CA ASP A 139 4.78 -15.02 9.07
C ASP A 139 5.24 -14.34 7.77
N PRO A 140 4.78 -14.79 6.59
CA PRO A 140 5.13 -14.15 5.32
C PRO A 140 4.74 -12.67 5.27
N ARG A 141 3.67 -12.27 5.94
CA ARG A 141 3.21 -10.87 5.95
C ARG A 141 4.24 -9.94 6.58
N SER A 142 5.03 -10.42 7.55
CA SER A 142 6.13 -9.63 8.11
C SER A 142 7.24 -9.41 7.08
N ALA A 143 7.56 -10.41 6.25
CA ALA A 143 8.50 -10.25 5.14
C ALA A 143 7.96 -9.29 4.07
N LEU A 144 6.66 -9.39 3.74
CA LEU A 144 5.98 -8.46 2.83
C LEU A 144 6.04 -7.03 3.36
N ALA A 145 5.63 -6.80 4.60
CA ALA A 145 5.66 -5.51 5.27
C ALA A 145 7.07 -4.88 5.25
N ASN A 146 8.10 -5.69 5.50
CA ASN A 146 9.48 -5.25 5.48
C ASN A 146 9.92 -4.82 4.07
N TRP A 147 9.56 -5.58 3.03
CA TRP A 147 9.87 -5.23 1.65
C TRP A 147 9.09 -4.01 1.14
N MET A 148 7.82 -3.88 1.55
CA MET A 148 6.98 -2.76 1.12
C MET A 148 7.59 -1.43 1.54
N VAL A 149 8.07 -1.35 2.78
CA VAL A 149 8.56 -0.09 3.34
C VAL A 149 10.09 0.01 3.34
N ASP A 150 10.75 -0.84 2.57
CA ASP A 150 12.18 -0.73 2.29
C ASP A 150 12.45 0.57 1.50
N GLU A 151 13.57 1.25 1.79
CA GLU A 151 13.92 2.51 1.15
C GLU A 151 14.14 2.37 -0.36
N SER A 152 14.52 1.16 -0.82
CA SER A 152 14.69 0.85 -2.24
C SER A 152 13.38 0.50 -2.96
N ASN A 153 12.26 0.36 -2.24
CA ASN A 153 10.98 0.02 -2.85
C ASN A 153 10.50 1.17 -3.78
N PRO A 154 10.30 0.90 -5.08
CA PRO A 154 10.02 1.96 -6.05
C PRO A 154 8.56 2.46 -6.01
N PHE A 155 7.69 1.82 -5.23
CA PHE A 155 6.25 2.05 -5.25
C PHE A 155 5.74 2.77 -4.00
N PHE A 156 6.16 2.31 -2.82
CA PHE A 156 5.55 2.67 -1.53
C PHE A 156 5.56 4.17 -1.25
N ALA A 157 6.74 4.81 -1.28
CA ALA A 157 6.86 6.23 -1.01
C ALA A 157 6.16 7.08 -2.10
N LYS A 158 6.31 6.70 -3.38
CA LYS A 158 5.69 7.40 -4.51
C LYS A 158 4.17 7.38 -4.42
N MET A 159 3.58 6.23 -4.09
CA MET A 159 2.13 6.10 -3.94
C MET A 159 1.60 7.09 -2.89
N LEU A 160 2.20 7.09 -1.69
CA LEU A 160 1.67 7.89 -0.60
C LEU A 160 1.82 9.39 -0.86
N VAL A 161 2.99 9.81 -1.34
CA VAL A 161 3.25 11.19 -1.73
C VAL A 161 2.25 11.63 -2.80
N ASN A 162 2.00 10.79 -3.81
CA ASN A 162 1.06 11.10 -4.87
C ASN A 162 -0.39 11.23 -4.35
N ARG A 163 -0.80 10.35 -3.43
CA ARG A 163 -2.12 10.42 -2.78
C ARG A 163 -2.30 11.71 -1.99
N TYR A 164 -1.29 12.13 -1.23
CA TYR A 164 -1.35 13.38 -0.47
C TYR A 164 -1.24 14.61 -1.37
N TRP A 165 -0.46 14.55 -2.44
CA TRP A 165 -0.49 15.59 -3.47
C TRP A 165 -1.91 15.78 -4.02
N LYS A 166 -2.58 14.69 -4.42
CA LYS A 166 -3.98 14.76 -4.86
C LYS A 166 -4.90 15.35 -3.79
N HIS A 167 -4.71 15.01 -2.52
CA HIS A 167 -5.53 15.54 -1.44
C HIS A 167 -5.50 17.08 -1.37
N PHE A 168 -4.33 17.70 -1.61
CA PHE A 168 -4.17 19.15 -1.56
C PHE A 168 -4.46 19.87 -2.88
N PHE A 169 -4.24 19.22 -4.02
CA PHE A 169 -4.35 19.83 -5.35
C PHE A 169 -5.54 19.32 -6.18
N GLY A 170 -6.37 18.44 -5.64
CA GLY A 170 -7.52 17.83 -6.34
C GLY A 170 -7.15 16.77 -7.39
N ARG A 171 -5.89 16.73 -7.83
CA ARG A 171 -5.35 15.78 -8.84
C ARG A 171 -3.96 15.31 -8.44
N GLY A 172 -3.67 14.02 -8.59
CA GLY A 172 -2.33 13.46 -8.36
C GLY A 172 -1.32 13.87 -9.42
N LEU A 173 -0.03 13.69 -9.12
CA LEU A 173 1.06 13.71 -10.11
C LEU A 173 0.91 12.56 -11.09
N VAL A 174 0.55 11.38 -10.57
CA VAL A 174 -0.06 10.27 -11.31
C VAL A 174 -1.54 10.30 -10.99
N ASP A 175 -2.39 10.20 -12.02
CA ASP A 175 -3.84 10.20 -11.85
C ASP A 175 -4.46 9.09 -12.72
N PRO A 176 -5.28 8.19 -12.15
CA PRO A 176 -5.68 8.10 -10.73
C PRO A 176 -4.51 7.88 -9.75
N GLU A 177 -4.70 8.26 -8.49
CA GLU A 177 -3.64 8.31 -7.47
C GLU A 177 -3.02 6.96 -7.10
N ASP A 178 -3.78 5.89 -7.34
CA ASP A 178 -3.48 4.49 -7.01
C ASP A 178 -3.25 3.64 -8.27
N ASP A 179 -2.82 4.28 -9.36
CA ASP A 179 -2.57 3.68 -10.68
C ASP A 179 -1.15 3.98 -11.17
N LEU A 180 -0.15 3.61 -10.35
CA LEU A 180 1.28 3.84 -10.62
C LEU A 180 1.84 2.78 -11.57
N ARG A 181 1.53 2.96 -12.86
CA ARG A 181 2.06 2.11 -13.94
C ARG A 181 2.95 2.89 -14.90
N VAL A 182 3.85 2.18 -15.58
CA VAL A 182 4.78 2.77 -16.57
C VAL A 182 4.02 3.46 -17.73
N THR A 183 2.84 2.95 -18.08
CA THR A 183 1.95 3.52 -19.10
C THR A 183 1.07 4.67 -18.59
N ASN A 184 1.22 5.06 -17.32
CA ASN A 184 0.56 6.20 -16.68
C ASN A 184 1.62 7.05 -15.95
N PRO A 185 2.56 7.67 -16.69
CA PRO A 185 3.65 8.41 -16.07
C PRO A 185 3.13 9.64 -15.33
N ALA A 186 3.87 10.06 -14.30
CA ALA A 186 3.57 11.29 -13.60
C ALA A 186 3.68 12.50 -14.53
N THR A 187 2.83 13.52 -14.34
CA THR A 187 2.93 14.80 -15.05
C THR A 187 4.27 15.48 -14.81
N HIS A 188 4.81 15.35 -13.59
CA HIS A 188 6.11 15.86 -13.18
C HIS A 188 6.94 14.74 -12.50
N PRO A 189 7.61 13.86 -13.26
CA PRO A 189 8.30 12.69 -12.71
C PRO A 189 9.37 13.03 -11.68
N LYS A 190 10.20 14.05 -11.98
CA LYS A 190 11.26 14.49 -11.07
C LYS A 190 10.70 14.99 -9.74
N LEU A 191 9.58 15.73 -9.76
CA LEU A 191 8.93 16.22 -8.55
C LEU A 191 8.42 15.06 -7.68
N LEU A 192 7.80 14.04 -8.30
CA LEU A 192 7.36 12.85 -7.59
C LEU A 192 8.54 12.10 -6.95
N GLU A 193 9.65 11.98 -7.67
CA GLU A 193 10.88 11.34 -7.18
C GLU A 193 11.50 12.12 -6.03
N ASP A 194 11.63 13.45 -6.16
CA ASP A 194 12.21 14.31 -5.13
C ASP A 194 11.35 14.29 -3.84
N LEU A 195 10.02 14.35 -3.96
CA LEU A 195 9.12 14.26 -2.81
C LEU A 195 9.15 12.87 -2.15
N ALA A 196 9.21 11.78 -2.94
CA ALA A 196 9.33 10.43 -2.41
C ALA A 196 10.67 10.23 -1.69
N ALA A 197 11.78 10.72 -2.26
CA ALA A 197 13.10 10.66 -1.62
C ALA A 197 13.12 11.47 -0.32
N HIS A 198 12.56 12.69 -0.31
CA HIS A 198 12.42 13.50 0.89
C HIS A 198 11.60 12.78 1.97
N PHE A 199 10.50 12.13 1.59
CA PHE A 199 9.66 11.39 2.53
C PHE A 199 10.40 10.22 3.19
N VAL A 200 11.20 9.47 2.41
CA VAL A 200 12.06 8.40 2.94
C VAL A 200 13.14 8.96 3.86
N GLN A 201 13.87 10.00 3.43
CA GLN A 201 14.96 10.62 4.18
C GLN A 201 14.51 11.21 5.54
N ASN A 202 13.28 11.68 5.62
CA ASN A 202 12.68 12.20 6.87
C ASN A 202 11.96 11.11 7.68
N GLY A 203 12.29 9.84 7.45
CA GLY A 203 11.79 8.73 8.26
C GLY A 203 10.29 8.49 8.10
N TYR A 204 9.74 8.74 6.92
CA TYR A 204 8.31 8.56 6.62
C TYR A 204 7.37 9.44 7.49
N ASP A 205 7.83 10.64 7.85
CA ASP A 205 7.06 11.63 8.62
C ASP A 205 5.95 12.28 7.77
N MET A 206 4.69 12.00 8.14
CA MET A 206 3.52 12.53 7.44
C MET A 206 3.32 14.03 7.64
N LYS A 207 3.55 14.54 8.85
CA LYS A 207 3.40 15.97 9.15
C LYS A 207 4.47 16.78 8.43
N ASP A 208 5.67 16.23 8.26
CA ASP A 208 6.71 16.84 7.44
C ASP A 208 6.37 16.89 5.96
N LEU A 209 5.90 15.78 5.38
CA LEU A 209 5.41 15.76 3.99
C LEU A 209 4.30 16.80 3.77
N ILE A 210 3.31 16.86 4.66
CA ILE A 210 2.22 17.84 4.59
C ILE A 210 2.77 19.26 4.66
N ARG A 211 3.70 19.54 5.59
CA ARG A 211 4.33 20.85 5.72
C ARG A 211 5.09 21.24 4.45
N GLN A 212 5.83 20.30 3.86
CA GLN A 212 6.58 20.51 2.63
C GLN A 212 5.66 20.87 1.46
N ILE A 213 4.54 20.16 1.32
CA ILE A 213 3.53 20.46 0.29
C ILE A 213 2.91 21.84 0.54
N CYS A 214 2.43 22.10 1.75
CA CYS A 214 1.74 23.35 2.09
C CYS A 214 2.65 24.59 2.03
N ASN A 215 3.95 24.45 2.28
CA ASN A 215 4.92 25.55 2.17
C ASN A 215 5.53 25.68 0.76
N SER A 216 5.16 24.82 -0.18
CA SER A 216 5.67 24.90 -1.55
C SER A 216 5.15 26.15 -2.27
N ARG A 217 5.95 26.69 -3.20
CA ARG A 217 5.50 27.78 -4.06
C ARG A 217 4.22 27.41 -4.79
N THR A 218 4.12 26.18 -5.30
CA THR A 218 2.95 25.68 -6.04
C THR A 218 1.67 25.78 -5.21
N TYR A 219 1.70 25.36 -3.94
CA TYR A 219 0.53 25.43 -3.06
C TYR A 219 0.17 26.87 -2.64
N GLN A 220 1.16 27.75 -2.55
CA GLN A 220 0.97 29.15 -2.17
C GLN A 220 0.51 30.07 -3.33
N LEU A 221 0.43 29.55 -4.55
CA LEU A 221 -0.14 30.31 -5.68
C LEU A 221 -1.67 30.43 -5.54
N SER A 222 -2.23 31.45 -6.19
CA SER A 222 -3.68 31.62 -6.26
C SER A 222 -4.34 30.43 -6.95
N ALA A 223 -5.36 29.86 -6.31
CA ALA A 223 -6.26 28.88 -6.92
C ALA A 223 -7.18 29.49 -7.98
N ILE A 224 -7.38 30.81 -7.97
CA ILE A 224 -8.23 31.52 -8.93
C ILE A 224 -7.54 31.57 -10.29
N PRO A 225 -8.12 31.00 -11.36
CA PRO A 225 -7.54 31.06 -12.69
C PRO A 225 -7.55 32.47 -13.28
N ASN A 226 -6.60 32.71 -14.17
CA ASN A 226 -6.59 33.85 -15.09
C ASN A 226 -6.85 33.37 -16.53
N ASP A 227 -6.90 34.31 -17.46
CA ASP A 227 -7.21 34.05 -18.87
C ASP A 227 -6.23 33.08 -19.56
N HIS A 228 -5.03 32.87 -19.00
CA HIS A 228 -4.00 32.01 -19.57
C HIS A 228 -3.96 30.59 -19.00
N ASN A 229 -4.62 30.34 -17.86
CA ASN A 229 -4.55 29.04 -17.18
C ASN A 229 -5.91 28.41 -16.88
N LEU A 230 -7.00 29.00 -17.39
CA LEU A 230 -8.37 28.52 -17.22
C LEU A 230 -8.57 27.08 -17.71
N ASP A 231 -7.82 26.65 -18.72
CA ASP A 231 -7.90 25.30 -19.27
C ASP A 231 -6.81 24.35 -18.75
N ASP A 232 -5.89 24.85 -17.92
CA ASP A 232 -4.90 23.99 -17.29
C ASP A 232 -5.61 23.04 -16.30
N ARG A 233 -5.36 21.75 -16.47
CA ARG A 233 -5.88 20.67 -15.60
C ARG A 233 -4.76 19.74 -15.13
N GLN A 234 -3.51 20.04 -15.44
CA GLN A 234 -2.38 19.10 -15.26
C GLN A 234 -1.15 19.74 -14.63
N ASN A 235 -0.90 21.04 -14.82
CA ASN A 235 0.31 21.69 -14.30
C ASN A 235 0.09 22.43 -12.98
N TYR A 236 -1.03 22.19 -12.31
CA TYR A 236 -1.32 22.70 -10.97
C TYR A 236 -1.24 24.23 -10.86
N SER A 237 -1.53 24.93 -11.96
CA SER A 237 -1.59 26.40 -11.99
C SER A 237 -2.89 26.97 -11.41
N ARG A 238 -3.84 26.09 -11.07
CA ARG A 238 -5.14 26.33 -10.40
C ARG A 238 -5.65 25.00 -9.85
N PHE A 239 -6.49 25.02 -8.81
CA PHE A 239 -7.13 23.82 -8.25
C PHE A 239 -8.26 24.21 -7.29
#